data_AF-A0A5S4EK20-F1
#
_entry.id   AF-A0A5S4EK20-F1
#
_cell.length_a   1.000
_cell.length_b   1.000
_cell.length_c   1.000
_cell.angle_alpha   90.00
_cell.angle_beta   90.00
_cell.angle_gamma   90.00
#
_symmetry.space_group_name_H-M   'P 1'
#
loop_
_entity.id
_entity.type
_entity.pdbx_description
1 polymer ?
#
loop_
_entity_poly.entity_id
_entity_poly.type
_entity_poly.pdbx_seq_one_letter_code
_entity_poly.pdbx_strand_id
1 'polypeptide(L)' 'MAEQIIARAREHGIYVHESAELVSLLMQVDLDQHIPPQLYLAVAELLAWLYRLENGQTMSPPPRLPAAAEATLKP' A
#
# COMPACT_ATOMS: atom_id res chain seq x y z
N MET A 1 -5.36 18.71 -10.84
CA MET A 1 -5.67 17.52 -9.98
C MET A 1 -4.64 17.36 -8.87
N ALA A 2 -3.33 17.34 -9.16
CA ALA A 2 -2.29 17.25 -8.14
C ALA A 2 -2.39 18.34 -7.04
N GLU A 3 -2.72 19.58 -7.40
CA GLU A 3 -2.86 20.68 -6.42
C GLU A 3 -3.99 20.43 -5.41
N GLN A 4 -5.08 19.77 -5.81
CA GLN A 4 -6.18 19.43 -4.90
C GLN A 4 -5.75 18.35 -3.89
N ILE A 5 -4.91 17.40 -4.33
CA ILE A 5 -4.34 16.37 -3.45
C ILE A 5 -3.38 17.00 -2.45
N ILE A 6 -2.51 17.91 -2.89
CA ILE A 6 -1.56 18.63 -2.04
C ILE A 6 -2.30 19.52 -1.02
N ALA A 7 -3.31 20.28 -1.48
CA ALA A 7 -4.12 21.12 -0.61
C ALA A 7 -4.77 20.29 0.50
N ARG A 8 -5.37 19.15 0.14
CA ARG A 8 -6.00 18.25 1.10
C ARG A 8 -5.01 17.58 2.03
N ALA A 9 -3.83 17.17 1.56
CA ALA A 9 -2.77 16.65 2.42
C ALA A 9 -2.36 17.68 3.49
N ARG A 10 -2.21 18.95 3.10
CA ARG A 10 -1.89 20.05 4.03
C ARG A 10 -3.00 20.30 5.05
N GLU A 11 -4.27 20.27 4.62
CA GLU A 11 -5.44 20.40 5.52
C GLU A 11 -5.48 19.31 6.60
N HIS A 12 -5.00 18.11 6.28
CA HIS A 12 -4.96 16.96 7.19
C HIS A 12 -3.62 16.80 7.91
N GLY A 13 -2.70 17.77 7.79
CA GLY A 13 -1.39 17.75 8.45
C GLY A 13 -0.41 16.70 7.89
N ILE A 14 -0.66 16.19 6.69
CA ILE A 14 0.22 15.24 6.01
C ILE A 14 1.37 16.01 5.35
N TYR A 15 2.61 15.64 5.68
CA TYR A 15 3.80 16.24 5.11
C TYR A 15 3.92 15.89 3.61
N VAL A 16 4.10 16.91 2.77
CA VAL A 16 4.25 16.77 1.32
C VAL A 16 5.69 17.10 0.94
N HIS A 17 6.38 16.15 0.30
CA HIS A 17 7.75 16.32 -0.16
C HIS A 17 7.79 16.55 -1.68
N GLU A 18 8.32 17.69 -2.11
CA GLU A 18 8.39 18.09 -3.51
C GLU A 18 9.78 17.75 -4.08
N SER A 19 9.94 16.57 -4.69
CA SER A 19 11.17 16.16 -5.38
C SER A 19 10.85 15.66 -6.79
N ALA A 20 11.33 16.37 -7.81
CA ALA A 20 11.08 16.07 -9.21
C ALA A 20 11.66 14.71 -9.65
N GLU A 21 12.81 14.31 -9.09
CA GLU A 21 13.42 12.99 -9.33
C GLU A 21 12.56 11.86 -8.76
N LEU A 22 12.05 12.02 -7.53
CA LEU A 22 11.19 11.03 -6.89
C LEU A 22 9.83 10.90 -7.60
N VAL A 23 9.25 12.02 -8.03
CA VAL A 23 8.01 12.03 -8.82
C VAL A 23 8.20 11.27 -10.12
N SER A 24 9.30 11.50 -10.83
CA SER A 24 9.61 10.82 -12.10
C SER A 24 9.80 9.31 -11.95
N LEU A 25 10.34 8.86 -10.81
CA LEU A 25 10.45 7.44 -10.49
C LEU A 25 9.09 6.82 -10.16
N LEU A 26 8.27 7.50 -9.37
CA LEU A 26 6.94 7.03 -8.96
C LEU A 26 5.93 7.01 -10.12
N MET A 27 6.09 7.87 -11.12
CA MET A 27 5.28 7.83 -12.35
C MET A 27 5.49 6.57 -13.19
N GLN A 28 6.57 5.82 -12.98
CA GLN A 28 6.82 4.55 -13.66
C GLN A 28 6.13 3.37 -12.96
N VAL A 29 5.55 3.60 -11.78
CA VAL A 29 4.81 2.59 -11.03
C VAL A 29 3.38 2.56 -11.53
N ASP A 30 2.99 1.49 -12.22
CA ASP A 30 1.61 1.28 -12.65
C ASP A 30 0.69 1.08 -11.44
N LEU A 31 -0.03 2.13 -11.08
CA LEU A 31 -1.03 2.12 -9.99
C LEU A 31 -2.30 1.32 -10.36
N ASP A 32 -2.55 1.13 -11.65
CA ASP A 32 -3.78 0.53 -12.18
C ASP A 32 -3.72 -1.00 -12.33
N GLN A 33 -2.60 -1.63 -11.95
CA GLN A 33 -2.56 -3.09 -11.90
C GLN A 33 -3.42 -3.59 -10.75
N HIS A 34 -4.48 -4.31 -11.12
CA HIS A 34 -5.28 -5.03 -10.14
C HIS A 34 -4.35 -5.96 -9.36
N ILE A 35 -4.52 -5.94 -8.04
CA ILE A 35 -3.85 -6.88 -7.16
C ILE A 35 -4.11 -8.29 -7.74
N PRO A 36 -3.07 -9.10 -8.00
CA PRO A 36 -3.26 -10.47 -8.44
C PRO A 36 -4.19 -11.22 -7.47
N PRO A 37 -5.14 -12.05 -7.94
CA PRO A 37 -6.07 -12.75 -7.05
C PRO A 37 -5.40 -13.58 -5.95
N GLN A 38 -4.18 -14.07 -6.20
CA GLN A 38 -3.37 -14.82 -5.25
C GLN A 38 -2.91 -13.98 -4.05
N LEU A 39 -2.88 -12.65 -4.19
CA LEU A 39 -2.44 -11.70 -3.17
C LEU A 39 -3.61 -11.04 -2.41
N TYR A 40 -4.86 -11.30 -2.81
CA TYR A 40 -6.03 -10.73 -2.14
C TYR A 40 -6.06 -11.04 -0.65
N LEU A 41 -5.74 -12.28 -0.26
CA LEU A 41 -5.72 -12.68 1.14
C LEU A 41 -4.65 -11.90 1.94
N ALA A 42 -3.45 -11.77 1.38
CA ALA A 42 -2.35 -11.06 2.02
C ALA A 42 -2.66 -9.55 2.19
N VAL A 43 -3.26 -8.92 1.18
CA VAL A 43 -3.66 -7.52 1.25
C VAL A 43 -4.81 -7.33 2.24
N ALA A 44 -5.82 -8.21 2.25
CA ALA A 44 -6.91 -8.16 3.22
C ALA A 44 -6.41 -8.27 4.66
N GLU A 45 -5.45 -9.16 4.93
CA GLU A 45 -4.83 -9.30 6.24
C GLU A 45 -4.03 -8.06 6.66
N LEU A 46 -3.29 -7.44 5.72
CA LEU A 46 -2.53 -6.22 5.95
C LEU A 46 -3.46 -5.04 6.29
N LEU A 47 -4.53 -4.85 5.51
CA LEU A 47 -5.52 -3.80 5.76
C LEU A 47 -6.24 -4.01 7.11
N ALA A 48 -6.58 -5.26 7.44
CA ALA A 48 -7.19 -5.58 8.73
C ALA A 48 -6.22 -5.30 9.89
N TRP A 49 -4.92 -5.57 9.72
CA TRP A 49 -3.90 -5.22 10.71
C TRP A 49 -3.74 -3.71 10.87
N LEU A 50 -3.69 -2.97 9.76
CA LEU A 50 -3.60 -1.50 9.77
C LEU A 50 -4.81 -0.88 10.49
N TYR A 51 -6.02 -1.34 10.16
CA TYR A 51 -7.23 -0.91 10.85
C TYR A 51 -7.17 -1.19 12.35
N ARG A 52 -6.64 -2.35 12.78
CA ARG A 52 -6.49 -2.66 14.20
C ARG A 52 -5.46 -1.78 14.91
N LEU A 53 -4.37 -1.43 14.23
CA LEU A 53 -3.35 -0.53 14.75
C LEU A 53 -3.93 0.86 15.01
N GLU A 54 -4.73 1.38 14.07
CA GLU A 54 -5.46 2.65 14.23
C GLU A 54 -6.49 2.59 15.38
N ASN A 55 -7.10 1.42 15.61
CA ASN A 55 -8.12 1.23 16.65
C ASN A 55 -7.57 0.71 18.00
N GLY A 56 -6.25 0.57 18.18
CA GLY A 56 -5.62 0.16 19.43
C GLY A 56 -5.93 -1.28 19.89
N GLN A 57 -6.35 -2.16 18.98
CA GLN A 57 -6.76 -3.54 19.29
C GLN A 57 -5.58 -4.52 19.09
N THR A 58 -4.85 -4.85 20.15
CA THR A 58 -3.57 -5.60 20.10
C THR A 58 -3.68 -7.13 20.19
N MET A 59 -4.86 -7.73 20.07
CA MET A 59 -5.01 -9.18 20.27
C MET A 59 -5.10 -10.00 18.95
N SER A 60 -3.98 -10.12 18.22
CA SER A 60 -3.70 -11.26 17.32
C SER A 60 -2.27 -11.23 16.76
N PRO A 61 -1.67 -12.39 16.48
CA PRO A 61 -0.32 -12.48 15.91
C PRO A 61 -0.23 -11.78 14.55
N PRO A 62 0.96 -11.25 14.18
CA PRO A 62 1.17 -10.61 12.90
C PRO A 62 0.88 -11.56 11.73
N PRO A 63 0.39 -11.04 10.59
CA PRO A 63 0.05 -11.84 9.44
C PRO A 63 1.27 -12.64 8.96
N ARG A 64 1.08 -13.95 8.74
CA ARG A 64 2.08 -14.78 8.08
C ARG A 64 1.96 -14.50 6.59
N LEU A 65 2.76 -13.54 6.12
CA LEU A 65 2.93 -13.30 4.69
C LEU A 65 3.24 -14.65 4.02
N PRO A 66 2.43 -15.13 3.06
CA PRO A 66 2.81 -16.28 2.27
C PRO A 66 4.13 -15.91 1.60
N ALA A 67 5.16 -16.74 1.82
CA ALA A 67 6.46 -16.57 1.19
C ALA A 67 6.23 -16.36 -0.31
N ALA A 68 6.75 -15.26 -0.84
CA ALA A 68 6.56 -14.86 -2.21
C ALA A 68 6.82 -16.05 -3.16
N ALA A 69 5.91 -16.22 -4.11
CA ALA A 69 6.24 -16.70 -5.45
C ALA A 69 6.73 -18.16 -5.61
N GLU A 70 6.01 -19.16 -5.10
CA GLU A 70 5.94 -20.46 -5.80
C GLU A 70 4.85 -20.41 -6.88
N ALA A 71 5.05 -19.49 -7.83
CA ALA A 71 4.41 -19.52 -9.14
C ALA A 71 5.46 -19.18 -10.21
N THR A 72 6.63 -19.83 -10.12
CA THR A 72 7.21 -20.41 -11.33
C THR A 72 6.20 -21.40 -11.85
N LEU A 73 5.32 -20.88 -12.70
CA LEU A 73 4.58 -21.62 -13.69
C LEU A 73 5.60 -22.52 -14.40
N LYS A 74 5.55 -23.83 -14.13
CA LYS A 74 6.40 -24.84 -14.75
C LYS A 74 5.56 -25.63 -15.76
N PRO A 75 6.09 -26.09 -16.90
CA PRO A 75 7.33 -25.73 -17.60
C PRO A 75 7.11 -24.80 -18.81
#